data_AF-A0AA36FEX6-F1
#
_entry.id   AF-A0AA36FEX6-F1
#
_cell.length_a   1.000
_cell.length_b   1.000
_cell.length_c   1.000
_cell.angle_alpha   90.00
_cell.angle_beta   90.00
_cell.angle_gamma   90.00
#
_symmetry.space_group_name_H-M   'P 1'
#
loop_
_entity.id
_entity.type
_entity.pdbx_description
1 polymer ?
#
loop_
_entity_poly.entity_id
_entity_poly.type
_entity_poly.pdbx_seq_one_letter_code
_entity_poly.pdbx_strand_id
1 'polypeptide(L)' 'MHNAYKVLGLHHNASLQEIKSSYRKLVKEWHPDRHQDPKMKEIASKQFITIQSAYITLTKDKSSRSV' A
#
# COMPACT_ATOMS: atom_id res chain seq x y z
N MET A 1 -1.02 16.75 -4.65
CA MET A 1 -1.33 15.30 -4.77
C MET A 1 -0.12 14.44 -4.36
N HIS A 2 0.11 14.06 -3.09
CA HIS A 2 1.18 13.08 -2.74
C HIS A 2 0.93 12.31 -1.42
N ASN A 3 -0.29 11.80 -1.19
CA ASN A 3 -0.57 11.03 0.03
C ASN A 3 -0.38 9.51 -0.11
N ALA A 4 -0.19 8.98 -1.33
CA ALA A 4 -0.01 7.54 -1.55
C ALA A 4 1.27 7.00 -0.86
N TYR A 5 2.35 7.77 -0.83
CA TYR A 5 3.56 7.45 -0.07
C TYR A 5 3.26 7.34 1.43
N LYS A 6 2.50 8.30 1.98
CA LYS A 6 2.07 8.29 3.39
C LYS A 6 1.20 7.08 3.74
N VAL A 7 0.29 6.67 2.85
CA VAL A 7 -0.57 5.48 3.04
C VAL A 7 0.27 4.20 3.16
N LEU A 8 1.34 4.08 2.38
CA LEU A 8 2.27 2.95 2.45
C LEU A 8 3.33 3.10 3.55
N GLY A 9 3.33 4.20 4.31
CA GLY A 9 4.34 4.52 5.31
C GLY A 9 5.72 4.77 4.70
N LEU A 10 5.78 5.23 3.46
CA LEU A 10 6.99 5.43 2.68
C LEU A 10 7.30 6.91 2.51
N HIS A 11 8.58 7.19 2.28
CA HIS A 11 9.04 8.53 1.96
C HIS A 11 8.77 8.88 0.49
N HIS A 12 8.69 10.17 0.15
CA HIS A 12 8.43 10.64 -1.22
C HIS A 12 9.50 10.17 -2.22
N ASN A 13 10.69 9.84 -1.72
CA ASN A 13 11.81 9.34 -2.49
C ASN A 13 11.93 7.81 -2.49
N ALA A 14 10.96 7.10 -1.90
CA ALA A 14 11.02 5.65 -1.76
C ALA A 14 11.17 4.96 -3.11
N SER A 15 11.99 3.91 -3.14
CA SER A 15 12.27 3.18 -4.38
C SER A 15 11.20 2.13 -4.67
N LEU A 16 11.10 1.65 -5.91
CA LEU A 16 10.14 0.59 -6.29
C LEU A 16 10.29 -0.67 -5.41
N GLN A 17 11.51 -0.98 -4.99
CA GLN A 17 11.78 -2.07 -4.05
C GLN A 17 11.15 -1.82 -2.67
N GLU A 18 11.24 -0.61 -2.14
CA GLU A 18 10.61 -0.24 -0.86
C GLU A 18 9.08 -0.26 -0.97
N ILE A 19 8.54 0.26 -2.08
CA ILE A 19 7.11 0.21 -2.40
C ILE A 19 6.59 -1.23 -2.37
N LYS A 20 7.27 -2.17 -3.05
CA LYS A 20 6.96 -3.61 -3.00
C LYS A 20 7.14 -4.22 -1.61
N SER A 21 8.16 -3.79 -0.85
CA SER A 21 8.44 -4.32 0.47
C SER A 21 7.38 -3.90 1.50
N SER A 22 7.06 -2.60 1.56
CA SER A 22 5.98 -2.09 2.42
C SER A 22 4.62 -2.64 2.03
N TYR A 23 4.31 -2.75 0.73
CA TYR A 23 3.08 -3.40 0.28
C TYR A 23 2.96 -4.81 0.86
N ARG A 24 4.01 -5.65 0.74
CA ARG A 24 4.00 -7.01 1.30
C ARG A 24 3.83 -7.04 2.83
N LYS A 25 4.46 -6.10 3.55
CA LYS A 25 4.30 -5.96 5.01
C LYS A 25 2.86 -5.61 5.38
N LEU A 26 2.29 -4.60 4.73
CA LEU A 26 0.94 -4.11 4.99
C LEU A 26 -0.12 -5.15 4.60
N VAL A 27 0.06 -5.88 3.50
CA VAL A 27 -0.83 -7.00 3.14
C VAL A 27 -0.82 -8.08 4.21
N LYS A 28 0.35 -8.42 4.76
CA LYS A 28 0.45 -9.37 5.88
C LYS A 28 -0.16 -8.83 7.18
N GLU A 29 -0.20 -7.53 7.40
CA GLU A 29 -0.78 -6.91 8.59
C GLU A 29 -2.31 -6.80 8.49
N TRP A 30 -2.78 -6.38 7.33
CA TRP A 30 -4.20 -6.21 6.99
C TRP A 30 -4.78 -7.44 6.27
N HIS A 31 -4.18 -8.63 6.43
CA HIS A 31 -4.72 -9.83 5.80
C HIS A 31 -5.99 -10.28 6.54
N PRO A 32 -7.15 -10.44 5.86
CA PRO A 32 -8.40 -10.79 6.53
C PRO A 32 -8.36 -12.16 7.23
N ASP A 33 -7.43 -13.04 6.86
CA ASP A 33 -7.20 -14.34 7.53
C ASP A 33 -6.62 -14.18 8.95
N ARG A 34 -5.90 -13.08 9.21
CA ARG A 34 -5.36 -12.78 10.55
C ARG A 34 -6.39 -12.14 11.47
N HIS A 35 -7.50 -11.67 10.90
CA HIS A 35 -8.54 -10.94 11.61
C HIS A 35 -9.75 -11.86 11.76
N GLN A 36 -10.02 -12.33 12.97
CA GLN A 36 -11.19 -13.17 13.25
C GLN A 36 -12.47 -12.31 13.34
N ASP A 37 -12.34 -11.06 13.82
CA ASP A 37 -13.45 -10.13 13.95
C ASP A 37 -13.99 -9.64 12.59
N PRO A 38 -15.32 -9.67 12.37
CA PRO A 38 -15.94 -9.19 11.14
C PRO A 38 -15.70 -7.68 10.92
N LYS A 39 -15.70 -6.87 11.98
CA LYS A 39 -15.34 -5.45 11.91
C LYS A 39 -13.90 -5.24 11.45
N MET A 40 -12.97 -6.04 11.98
CA MET A 40 -11.56 -5.94 11.57
C MET A 40 -11.37 -6.37 10.12
N LYS A 41 -12.08 -7.41 9.65
CA LYS A 41 -12.08 -7.81 8.24
C LYS A 41 -12.54 -6.70 7.31
N GLU A 42 -13.60 -5.95 7.67
CA GLU A 42 -14.04 -4.80 6.89
C GLU A 42 -12.99 -3.68 6.82
N ILE A 43 -12.39 -3.34 7.97
CA ILE A 43 -11.34 -2.31 8.03
C ILE A 43 -10.12 -2.76 7.22
N ALA A 44 -9.72 -4.02 7.38
CA ALA A 44 -8.62 -4.64 6.65
C ALA A 44 -8.85 -4.63 5.14
N SER A 45 -10.07 -4.93 4.67
CA SER A 45 -10.43 -4.84 3.26
C SER A 45 -10.32 -3.41 2.72
N LYS A 46 -10.86 -2.41 3.46
CA LYS A 46 -10.75 -0.99 3.07
C LYS A 46 -9.29 -0.52 3.02
N GLN A 47 -8.49 -0.89 4.01
CA GLN A 47 -7.07 -0.58 4.04
C GLN A 47 -6.33 -1.26 2.90
N PHE A 48 -6.60 -2.54 2.64
CA PHE A 48 -6.00 -3.29 1.55
C PHE A 48 -6.26 -2.63 0.19
N ILE A 49 -7.50 -2.22 -0.09
CA ILE A 49 -7.85 -1.49 -1.32
C ILE A 49 -7.08 -0.17 -1.44
N THR A 50 -6.97 0.57 -0.33
CA THR A 50 -6.23 1.84 -0.28
C THR A 50 -4.73 1.61 -0.54
N ILE A 51 -4.14 0.59 0.08
CA ILE A 51 -2.74 0.19 -0.07
C ILE A 51 -2.46 -0.27 -1.52
N GLN A 52 -3.35 -1.07 -2.11
CA GLN A 52 -3.27 -1.52 -3.50
C GLN A 52 -3.29 -0.33 -4.46
N SER A 53 -4.24 0.59 -4.27
CA SER A 53 -4.40 1.77 -5.13
C SER A 53 -3.20 2.70 -5.02
N ALA A 54 -2.66 2.90 -3.81
CA ALA A 54 -1.43 3.63 -3.58
C ALA A 54 -0.26 2.94 -4.30
N TYR A 55 -0.09 1.63 -4.16
CA TYR A 55 0.98 0.86 -4.81
C TYR A 55 0.98 1.01 -6.33
N ILE A 56 -0.20 0.89 -6.96
CA ILE A 56 -0.36 1.04 -8.41
C ILE A 56 -0.01 2.48 -8.83
N THR A 57 -0.53 3.47 -8.12
CA THR A 57 -0.27 4.89 -8.40
C THR A 57 1.21 5.21 -8.29
N LEU A 58 1.88 4.77 -7.22
CA LEU A 58 3.31 4.99 -7.01
C LEU A 58 4.18 4.26 -8.04
N THR A 59 3.82 3.03 -8.37
CA THR A 59 4.54 2.25 -9.40
C THR A 59 4.43 2.92 -10.76
N LYS A 60 3.25 3.42 -11.11
CA LYS A 60 2.99 4.13 -12.37
C LYS A 60 3.67 5.50 -12.43
N ASP A 61 3.65 6.26 -11.33
CA ASP A 61 4.36 7.55 -11.24
C ASP A 61 5.88 7.35 -11.40
N LYS A 62 6.45 6.35 -10.70
CA LYS A 62 7.87 6.00 -10.82
C LYS A 62 8.24 5.52 -12.23
N SER A 63 7.37 4.76 -12.91
CA SER A 63 7.64 4.32 -14.29
C SER A 63 7.50 5.44 -15.32
N SER A 64 6.56 6.38 -15.10
CA SER A 64 6.30 7.49 -16.02
C SER A 64 7.35 8.61 -15.93
N ARG A 65 8.10 8.70 -14.84
CA ARG A 65 9.12 9.75 -14.62
C ARG A 65 10.50 9.42 -15.22
N SER A 66 10.60 8.31 -15.96
CA SER A 66 11.84 7.83 -16.58
C SER A 66 11.92 8.06 -18.09
N VAL A 67 11.09 8.95 -18.64
CA VAL A 67 11.16 9.40 -20.06
C VAL A 67 11.48 10.87 -20.12
#